data_AF-A0A2T4WPT8-F1
#
_entry.id   AF-A0A2T4WPT8-F1
#
_cell.length_a   1.000
_cell.length_b   1.000
_cell.length_c   1.000
_cell.angle_alpha   90.00
_cell.angle_beta   90.00
_cell.angle_gamma   90.00
#
_symmetry.space_group_name_H-M   'P 1'
#
loop_
_entity.id
_entity.type
_entity.pdbx_description
1 polymer ?
#
loop_
_entity_poly.entity_id
_entity_poly.type
_entity_poly.pdbx_seq_one_letter_code
_entity_poly.pdbx_strand_id
1 'polypeptide(L)'
;MQEGIQARLFKGLQTRIGGNESLVKWLATTLDIDISLANRKANGSVGLSLAQLELVIEALPLAVEDLLPNDRKNQIFVGSYSYFRNNEEVEAYLLSIIKNFEFASKSGAHLQYFARDLPLFYFFLNKEMARFKFSMWTNELRSSGLQSFNSNIFTLCEEIAVLYRSLHSTEMWNQEVMKNQREQIMWYYGLKAISAAERDRLLAILGEILVDYQNWATVGNKGDGKLDLYVTTFNTMNNGGLLTIGKHSQLMTALSGVFFISSANPHLAESFKEQFVQQRSAATLLSQCNALSRAEFFRSMADHLEIEE
;
A
#
# COMPACT_ATOMS: atom_id res chain seq x y z
N MET A 1 17.89 -20.26 -29.41
CA MET A 1 16.46 -20.19 -29.79
C MET A 1 15.77 -19.30 -28.80
N GLN A 2 15.08 -18.25 -29.24
CA GLN A 2 14.32 -17.39 -28.32
C GLN A 2 13.17 -18.21 -27.72
N GLU A 3 13.03 -18.21 -26.40
CA GLU A 3 11.90 -18.83 -25.70
C GLU A 3 10.59 -18.19 -26.19
N GLY A 4 9.62 -18.99 -26.65
CA GLY A 4 8.35 -18.50 -27.17
C GLY A 4 7.53 -17.74 -26.12
N ILE A 5 6.69 -16.79 -26.55
CA ILE A 5 5.93 -15.90 -25.64
C ILE A 5 5.07 -16.68 -24.62
N GLN A 6 4.43 -17.78 -25.04
CA GLN A 6 3.61 -18.61 -24.17
C GLN A 6 4.43 -19.37 -23.11
N ALA A 7 5.62 -19.86 -23.47
CA ALA A 7 6.50 -20.53 -22.52
C ALA A 7 6.99 -19.56 -21.43
N ARG A 8 7.34 -18.32 -21.82
CA ARG A 8 7.70 -17.25 -20.87
C ARG A 8 6.55 -16.92 -19.92
N LEU A 9 5.34 -16.73 -20.46
CA LEU A 9 4.12 -16.48 -19.68
C LEU A 9 3.94 -17.57 -18.61
N PHE A 10 3.97 -18.84 -19.01
CA PHE A 10 3.70 -19.97 -18.12
C PHE A 10 4.77 -20.21 -17.06
N LYS A 11 6.03 -19.92 -17.38
CA LYS A 11 7.12 -19.90 -16.38
C LYS A 11 6.89 -18.81 -15.33
N GLY A 12 6.46 -17.63 -15.76
CA GLY A 12 6.07 -16.53 -14.87
C GLY A 12 4.88 -16.90 -13.98
N LEU A 13 3.80 -17.45 -14.56
CA LEU A 13 2.63 -17.92 -13.84
C LEU A 13 2.98 -18.94 -12.76
N GLN A 14 3.75 -19.98 -13.08
CA GLN A 14 4.13 -21.02 -12.10
C GLN A 14 4.89 -20.42 -10.90
N THR A 15 5.67 -19.36 -11.13
CA THR A 15 6.39 -18.67 -10.07
C THR A 15 5.43 -17.89 -9.16
N ARG A 16 4.39 -17.27 -9.75
CA ARG A 16 3.40 -16.43 -9.05
C ARG A 16 2.30 -17.22 -8.31
N ILE A 17 1.85 -18.36 -8.85
CA ILE A 17 0.86 -19.24 -8.17
C ILE A 17 1.48 -20.00 -6.98
N GLY A 18 2.82 -20.00 -6.88
CA GLY A 18 3.56 -20.65 -5.80
C GLY A 18 3.76 -22.15 -6.00
N GLY A 19 4.57 -22.76 -5.13
CA GLY A 19 5.00 -24.16 -5.28
C GLY A 19 3.93 -25.22 -4.94
N ASN A 20 2.83 -24.82 -4.29
CA ASN A 20 1.79 -25.76 -3.86
C ASN A 20 0.70 -25.97 -4.92
N GLU A 21 0.64 -25.13 -5.95
CA GLU A 21 -0.35 -25.21 -7.01
C GLU A 21 0.29 -25.59 -8.35
N SER A 22 -0.29 -26.59 -9.01
CA SER A 22 0.16 -27.02 -10.34
C SER A 22 -0.37 -26.05 -11.38
N LEU A 23 0.50 -25.48 -12.23
CA LEU A 23 0.10 -24.65 -13.37
C LEU A 23 -0.99 -25.33 -14.21
N VAL A 24 -0.92 -26.64 -14.41
CA VAL A 24 -1.90 -27.39 -15.20
C VAL A 24 -3.28 -27.35 -14.54
N LYS A 25 -3.36 -27.55 -13.23
CA LYS A 25 -4.63 -27.49 -12.48
C LYS A 25 -5.19 -26.07 -12.50
N TRP A 26 -4.32 -25.09 -12.27
CA TRP A 26 -4.69 -23.68 -12.32
C TRP A 26 -5.25 -23.31 -13.69
N LEU A 27 -4.56 -23.66 -14.79
CA LEU A 27 -5.04 -23.42 -16.15
C LEU A 27 -6.35 -24.14 -16.48
N ALA A 28 -6.54 -25.37 -15.99
CA ALA A 28 -7.78 -26.11 -16.19
C ALA A 28 -8.97 -25.39 -15.54
N THR A 29 -8.79 -24.92 -14.30
CA THR A 29 -9.82 -24.16 -13.58
C THR A 29 -10.05 -22.77 -14.16
N THR A 30 -8.99 -22.00 -14.43
CA THR A 30 -9.09 -20.63 -14.92
C THR A 30 -9.68 -20.54 -16.33
N LEU A 31 -9.37 -21.51 -17.19
CA LEU A 31 -9.83 -21.52 -18.58
C LEU A 31 -11.10 -22.33 -18.80
N ASP A 32 -11.61 -23.00 -17.75
CA ASP A 32 -12.70 -23.99 -17.81
C ASP A 32 -12.47 -25.04 -18.92
N ILE A 33 -11.30 -25.71 -18.85
CA ILE A 33 -10.89 -26.74 -19.81
C ILE A 33 -10.47 -28.02 -19.10
N ASP A 34 -10.49 -29.13 -19.83
CA ASP A 34 -10.01 -30.40 -19.30
C ASP A 34 -8.49 -30.40 -19.04
N ILE A 35 -8.06 -31.28 -18.12
CA ILE A 35 -6.66 -31.40 -17.70
C ILE A 35 -5.72 -31.79 -18.86
N SER A 36 -6.21 -32.51 -19.87
CA SER A 36 -5.40 -32.89 -21.04
C SER A 36 -5.11 -31.67 -21.91
N LEU A 37 -6.13 -30.85 -22.21
CA LEU A 37 -5.93 -29.60 -22.93
C LEU A 37 -5.07 -28.59 -22.15
N ALA A 38 -5.25 -28.50 -20.83
CA ALA A 38 -4.41 -27.67 -19.97
C ALA A 38 -2.93 -28.11 -20.00
N ASN A 39 -2.65 -29.41 -19.93
CA ASN A 39 -1.29 -29.96 -20.08
C ASN A 39 -0.68 -29.61 -21.44
N ARG A 40 -1.45 -29.78 -22.51
CA ARG A 40 -1.03 -29.46 -23.89
C ARG A 40 -0.74 -27.98 -24.08
N LYS A 41 -1.46 -27.09 -23.39
CA LYS A 41 -1.12 -25.66 -23.35
C LYS A 41 0.16 -25.43 -22.57
N ALA A 42 0.25 -25.94 -21.33
CA ALA A 42 1.40 -25.76 -20.46
C ALA A 42 2.72 -26.22 -21.10
N ASN A 43 2.71 -27.31 -21.86
CA ASN A 43 3.88 -27.82 -22.58
C ASN A 43 4.12 -27.18 -23.96
N GLY A 44 3.26 -26.26 -24.40
CA GLY A 44 3.39 -25.51 -25.65
C GLY A 44 2.92 -26.24 -26.91
N SER A 45 2.34 -27.44 -26.82
CA SER A 45 1.78 -28.16 -27.98
C SER A 45 0.48 -27.56 -28.53
N VAL A 46 -0.20 -26.72 -27.74
CA VAL A 46 -1.39 -25.96 -28.16
C VAL A 46 -1.25 -24.49 -27.73
N GLY A 47 -1.49 -23.57 -28.66
CA GLY A 47 -1.48 -22.14 -28.40
C GLY A 47 -2.58 -21.68 -27.43
N LEU A 48 -2.31 -20.65 -26.64
CA LEU A 48 -3.33 -19.89 -25.90
C LEU A 48 -4.02 -18.92 -26.88
N SER A 49 -5.36 -18.91 -26.93
CA SER A 49 -6.08 -17.89 -27.70
C SER A 49 -6.08 -16.55 -26.97
N LEU A 50 -6.39 -15.45 -27.66
CA LEU A 50 -6.49 -14.14 -27.03
C LEU A 50 -7.58 -14.09 -25.95
N ALA A 51 -8.73 -14.72 -26.18
CA ALA A 51 -9.81 -14.82 -25.19
C ALA A 51 -9.37 -15.62 -23.94
N GLN A 52 -8.56 -16.66 -24.11
CA GLN A 52 -8.01 -17.40 -22.97
C GLN A 52 -6.92 -16.60 -22.25
N LEU A 53 -6.13 -15.83 -22.99
CA LEU A 53 -5.14 -14.92 -22.39
C LEU A 53 -5.81 -13.85 -21.53
N GLU A 54 -6.94 -13.32 -21.98
CA GLU A 54 -7.76 -12.38 -21.20
C GLU A 54 -8.16 -12.99 -19.86
N LEU A 55 -8.70 -14.21 -19.83
CA LEU A 55 -9.03 -14.93 -18.58
C LEU A 55 -7.82 -15.14 -17.66
N VAL A 56 -6.64 -15.44 -18.22
CA VAL A 56 -5.40 -15.55 -17.46
C VAL A 56 -5.03 -14.21 -16.81
N ILE A 57 -5.14 -13.11 -17.55
CA ILE A 57 -4.83 -11.77 -17.06
C ILE A 57 -5.87 -11.31 -16.05
N GLU A 58 -7.16 -11.61 -16.22
CA GLU A 58 -8.20 -11.30 -15.23
C GLU A 58 -7.93 -12.02 -13.89
N ALA A 59 -7.57 -13.31 -13.96
CA ALA A 59 -7.24 -14.09 -12.78
C ALA A 59 -5.92 -13.65 -12.12
N LEU A 60 -4.93 -13.24 -12.93
CA LEU A 60 -3.63 -12.79 -12.46
C LEU A 60 -3.08 -11.61 -13.30
N PRO A 61 -3.49 -10.35 -12.99
CA PRO A 61 -3.17 -9.19 -13.82
C PRO A 61 -1.67 -8.98 -14.06
N LEU A 62 -0.83 -9.32 -13.10
CA LEU A 62 0.64 -9.19 -13.21
C LEU A 62 1.26 -10.13 -14.24
N ALA A 63 0.56 -11.15 -14.72
CA ALA A 63 1.03 -12.06 -15.76
C ALA A 63 1.30 -11.34 -17.11
N VAL A 64 0.71 -10.17 -17.30
CA VAL A 64 0.96 -9.31 -18.47
C VAL A 64 2.44 -8.92 -18.61
N GLU A 65 3.18 -8.81 -17.50
CA GLU A 65 4.63 -8.52 -17.52
C GLU A 65 5.41 -9.63 -18.23
N ASP A 66 4.93 -10.87 -18.18
CA ASP A 66 5.59 -12.03 -18.76
C ASP A 66 5.40 -12.13 -20.29
N LEU A 67 4.45 -11.37 -20.83
CA LEU A 67 4.26 -11.19 -22.27
C LEU A 67 5.33 -10.28 -22.89
N LEU A 68 5.91 -9.36 -22.10
CA LEU A 68 6.89 -8.41 -22.58
C LEU A 68 8.18 -9.09 -23.07
N PRO A 69 8.79 -8.60 -24.17
CA PRO A 69 10.13 -9.02 -24.57
C PRO A 69 11.15 -8.75 -23.45
N ASN A 70 12.02 -9.72 -23.17
CA ASN A 70 12.97 -9.64 -22.04
C ASN A 70 13.90 -8.42 -22.13
N ASP A 71 14.30 -8.02 -23.33
CA ASP A 71 15.14 -6.84 -23.60
C ASP A 71 14.41 -5.50 -23.38
N ARG A 72 13.08 -5.52 -23.27
CA ARG A 72 12.24 -4.32 -23.06
C ARG A 72 11.65 -4.27 -21.65
N LYS A 73 11.70 -5.34 -20.86
CA LYS A 73 11.16 -5.41 -19.48
C LYS A 73 11.67 -4.30 -18.56
N ASN A 74 12.88 -3.80 -18.82
CA ASN A 74 13.53 -2.77 -17.99
C ASN A 74 13.18 -1.34 -18.42
N GLN A 75 12.48 -1.18 -19.54
CA GLN A 75 12.09 0.10 -20.12
C GLN A 75 10.56 0.28 -20.16
N ILE A 76 9.81 -0.74 -19.76
CA ILE A 76 8.35 -0.74 -19.77
C ILE A 76 7.86 -0.91 -18.35
N PHE A 77 7.06 0.04 -17.91
CA PHE A 77 6.30 -0.06 -16.67
C PHE A 77 4.99 -0.79 -16.96
N VAL A 78 4.74 -1.89 -16.25
CA VAL A 78 3.40 -2.45 -16.14
C VAL A 78 3.02 -2.51 -14.68
N GLY A 79 1.80 -2.07 -14.40
CA GLY A 79 1.29 -1.95 -13.06
C GLY A 79 -0.20 -1.70 -13.09
N SER A 80 -0.82 -1.84 -11.93
CA SER A 80 -2.17 -1.35 -11.70
C SER A 80 -2.11 0.06 -11.14
N TYR A 81 -3.19 0.80 -11.34
CA TYR A 81 -3.39 2.08 -10.69
C TYR A 81 -4.78 2.17 -10.08
N SER A 82 -4.90 3.04 -9.08
CA SER A 82 -6.18 3.40 -8.49
C SER A 82 -6.25 4.92 -8.32
N TYR A 83 -7.47 5.45 -8.40
CA TYR A 83 -7.79 6.83 -8.10
C TYR A 83 -9.19 6.83 -7.47
N PHE A 84 -9.53 7.83 -6.65
CA PHE A 84 -10.82 7.88 -5.93
C PHE A 84 -11.69 9.02 -6.46
N ARG A 85 -12.72 8.71 -7.24
CA ARG A 85 -13.77 9.66 -7.67
C ARG A 85 -15.06 9.48 -6.90
N ASN A 86 -15.31 8.28 -6.41
CA ASN A 86 -16.53 7.89 -5.74
C ASN A 86 -16.24 6.78 -4.72
N ASN A 87 -17.29 6.39 -3.99
CA ASN A 87 -17.20 5.37 -2.95
C ASN A 87 -16.95 3.96 -3.51
N GLU A 88 -17.42 3.66 -4.72
CA GLU A 88 -17.20 2.35 -5.38
C GLU A 88 -15.70 2.13 -5.69
N GLU A 89 -15.02 3.16 -6.20
CA GLU A 89 -13.57 3.13 -6.48
C GLU A 89 -12.76 3.02 -5.18
N VAL A 90 -13.20 3.68 -4.10
CA VAL A 90 -12.61 3.52 -2.77
C VAL A 90 -12.77 2.08 -2.28
N GLU A 91 -13.98 1.51 -2.36
CA GLU A 91 -14.26 0.15 -1.92
C GLU A 91 -13.42 -0.88 -2.68
N ALA A 92 -13.35 -0.78 -4.01
CA ALA A 92 -12.53 -1.65 -4.84
C ALA A 92 -11.04 -1.58 -4.46
N TYR A 93 -10.54 -0.39 -4.14
CA TYR A 93 -9.17 -0.21 -3.68
C TYR A 93 -8.92 -0.85 -2.31
N LEU A 94 -9.84 -0.69 -1.35
CA LEU A 94 -9.72 -1.32 -0.02
C LEU A 94 -9.71 -2.84 -0.12
N LEU A 95 -10.61 -3.42 -0.93
CA LEU A 95 -10.62 -4.87 -1.20
C LEU A 95 -9.28 -5.33 -1.82
N SER A 96 -8.67 -4.52 -2.68
CA SER A 96 -7.35 -4.84 -3.24
C SER A 96 -6.24 -4.84 -2.18
N ILE A 97 -6.29 -3.93 -1.20
CA ILE A 97 -5.35 -3.91 -0.07
C ILE A 97 -5.55 -5.15 0.79
N ILE A 98 -6.80 -5.47 1.15
CA ILE A 98 -7.13 -6.65 1.97
C ILE A 98 -6.53 -7.89 1.35
N LYS A 99 -6.80 -8.15 0.07
CA LYS A 99 -6.26 -9.32 -0.66
C LYS A 99 -4.73 -9.38 -0.57
N ASN A 100 -4.05 -8.25 -0.76
CA ASN A 100 -2.58 -8.20 -0.68
C ASN A 100 -2.07 -8.45 0.75
N PHE A 101 -2.73 -7.89 1.76
CA PHE A 101 -2.30 -7.96 3.15
C PHE A 101 -2.65 -9.30 3.80
N GLU A 102 -3.76 -9.93 3.44
CA GLU A 102 -4.09 -11.30 3.86
C GLU A 102 -3.05 -12.30 3.36
N PHE A 103 -2.68 -12.19 2.08
CA PHE A 103 -1.64 -13.03 1.49
C PHE A 103 -0.29 -12.80 2.20
N ALA A 104 0.04 -11.54 2.47
CA ALA A 104 1.27 -11.16 3.14
C ALA A 104 1.35 -11.63 4.60
N SER A 105 0.27 -11.47 5.37
CA SER A 105 0.19 -11.89 6.77
C SER A 105 0.36 -13.40 6.92
N LYS A 106 -0.12 -14.20 5.95
CA LYS A 106 0.03 -15.66 5.95
C LYS A 106 1.43 -16.15 5.51
N SER A 107 2.22 -15.26 4.89
CA SER A 107 3.46 -15.63 4.21
C SER A 107 4.73 -15.09 4.87
N GLY A 108 4.62 -14.53 6.09
CA GLY A 108 5.75 -13.92 6.80
C GLY A 108 6.35 -12.73 6.05
N ALA A 109 5.50 -11.92 5.42
CA ALA A 109 5.93 -10.76 4.65
C ALA A 109 6.61 -9.69 5.51
N HIS A 110 7.45 -8.87 4.86
CA HIS A 110 8.03 -7.65 5.44
C HIS A 110 7.66 -6.43 4.60
N LEU A 111 7.14 -5.38 5.24
CA LEU A 111 6.80 -4.12 4.61
C LEU A 111 7.88 -3.07 4.88
N GLN A 112 8.55 -2.59 3.84
CA GLN A 112 9.35 -1.36 3.93
C GLN A 112 8.50 -0.18 3.49
N TYR A 113 8.29 0.84 4.31
CA TYR A 113 7.41 1.97 3.97
C TYR A 113 8.10 3.32 4.19
N PHE A 114 8.03 4.21 3.20
CA PHE A 114 8.45 5.61 3.33
C PHE A 114 7.21 6.52 3.40
N ALA A 115 7.12 7.27 4.49
CA ALA A 115 6.02 8.18 4.79
C ALA A 115 6.49 9.63 4.66
N ARG A 116 6.35 10.19 3.46
CA ARG A 116 6.35 11.64 3.20
C ARG A 116 5.11 12.32 3.80
N ASP A 117 4.00 11.60 3.82
CA ASP A 117 2.76 11.91 4.54
C ASP A 117 2.36 10.68 5.38
N LEU A 118 1.45 10.86 6.36
CA LEU A 118 1.00 9.75 7.19
C LEU A 118 0.51 8.58 6.33
N PRO A 119 0.93 7.32 6.61
CA PRO A 119 0.49 6.19 5.82
C PRO A 119 -1.03 6.02 5.92
N LEU A 120 -1.63 5.59 4.82
CA LEU A 120 -3.09 5.46 4.69
C LEU A 120 -3.74 4.64 5.82
N PHE A 121 -3.08 3.56 6.25
CA PHE A 121 -3.59 2.60 7.24
C PHE A 121 -3.89 3.22 8.60
N TYR A 122 -3.36 4.41 8.86
CA TYR A 122 -3.47 5.13 10.12
C TYR A 122 -4.81 5.82 10.24
N PHE A 123 -5.31 6.31 9.10
CA PHE A 123 -6.62 6.95 9.04
C PHE A 123 -7.74 5.93 9.24
N PHE A 124 -7.49 4.66 8.95
CA PHE A 124 -8.47 3.57 9.04
C PHE A 124 -8.76 3.14 10.47
N LEU A 125 -7.92 3.53 11.43
CA LEU A 125 -8.11 3.25 12.86
C LEU A 125 -9.24 4.08 13.48
N ASN A 126 -9.67 5.16 12.82
CA ASN A 126 -10.71 6.04 13.33
C ASN A 126 -11.71 6.41 12.23
N LYS A 127 -12.99 6.14 12.50
CA LYS A 127 -14.08 6.36 11.54
C LYS A 127 -14.20 7.80 11.06
N GLU A 128 -14.01 8.77 11.94
CA GLU A 128 -14.14 10.19 11.59
C GLU A 128 -12.97 10.66 10.73
N MET A 129 -11.75 10.19 11.02
CA MET A 129 -10.56 10.49 10.22
C MET A 129 -10.63 9.82 8.85
N ALA A 130 -10.99 8.53 8.78
CA ALA A 130 -11.24 7.83 7.53
C ALA A 130 -12.28 8.62 6.70
N ARG A 131 -13.38 9.04 7.33
CA ARG A 131 -14.42 9.83 6.67
C ARG A 131 -13.88 11.11 6.06
N PHE A 132 -13.15 11.90 6.85
CA PHE A 132 -12.53 13.13 6.37
C PHE A 132 -11.62 12.88 5.17
N LYS A 133 -10.75 11.87 5.26
CA LYS A 133 -9.77 11.57 4.22
C LYS A 133 -10.38 11.14 2.91
N PHE A 134 -11.35 10.24 2.94
CA PHE A 134 -11.99 9.82 1.71
C PHE A 134 -12.87 10.91 1.10
N SER A 135 -13.65 11.67 1.89
CA SER A 135 -14.40 12.83 1.36
C SER A 135 -13.48 13.90 0.77
N MET A 136 -12.26 14.05 1.30
CA MET A 136 -11.23 14.88 0.70
C MET A 136 -10.76 14.34 -0.65
N TRP A 137 -10.48 13.04 -0.72
CA TRP A 137 -9.93 12.40 -1.90
C TRP A 137 -10.91 12.24 -3.06
N THR A 138 -12.19 11.98 -2.77
CA THR A 138 -13.28 11.99 -3.75
C THR A 138 -13.71 13.40 -4.14
N ASN A 139 -13.06 14.44 -3.57
CA ASN A 139 -13.39 15.85 -3.76
C ASN A 139 -14.80 16.25 -3.29
N GLU A 140 -15.48 15.38 -2.55
CA GLU A 140 -16.82 15.61 -1.99
C GLU A 140 -16.83 16.70 -0.93
N LEU A 141 -15.74 16.87 -0.16
CA LEU A 141 -15.64 17.93 0.85
C LEU A 141 -15.97 19.31 0.29
N ARG A 142 -15.59 19.60 -0.96
CA ARG A 142 -15.85 20.90 -1.59
C ARG A 142 -17.29 21.07 -2.05
N SER A 143 -17.95 20.00 -2.48
CA SER A 143 -19.30 20.05 -3.03
C SER A 143 -20.39 19.88 -1.97
N SER A 144 -20.12 19.08 -0.94
CA SER A 144 -21.15 18.57 -0.04
C SER A 144 -20.67 18.38 1.40
N GLY A 145 -19.46 18.83 1.76
CA GLY A 145 -18.91 18.70 3.11
C GLY A 145 -18.59 17.24 3.49
N LEU A 146 -18.54 16.93 4.79
CA LEU A 146 -18.29 15.58 5.27
C LEU A 146 -19.50 14.67 5.00
N GLN A 147 -19.35 13.73 4.06
CA GLN A 147 -20.41 12.79 3.70
C GLN A 147 -20.46 11.57 4.63
N SER A 148 -21.64 10.95 4.71
CA SER A 148 -21.82 9.70 5.46
C SER A 148 -21.08 8.56 4.77
N PHE A 149 -20.22 7.88 5.52
CA PHE A 149 -19.58 6.64 5.06
C PHE A 149 -20.61 5.53 4.94
N ASN A 150 -20.59 4.80 3.80
CA ASN A 150 -21.22 3.49 3.75
C ASN A 150 -20.62 2.63 4.87
N SER A 151 -21.46 1.97 5.68
CA SER A 151 -21.01 1.10 6.77
C SER A 151 -20.03 0.03 6.26
N ASN A 152 -20.22 -0.46 5.04
CA ASN A 152 -19.35 -1.45 4.42
C ASN A 152 -17.89 -0.96 4.31
N ILE A 153 -17.67 0.29 3.88
CA ILE A 153 -16.32 0.84 3.70
C ILE A 153 -15.56 0.92 5.02
N PHE A 154 -16.25 1.27 6.11
CA PHE A 154 -15.60 1.33 7.42
C PHE A 154 -15.22 -0.07 7.92
N THR A 155 -16.06 -1.09 7.71
CA THR A 155 -15.71 -2.48 8.00
C THR A 155 -14.42 -2.91 7.28
N LEU A 156 -14.29 -2.54 6.00
CA LEU A 156 -13.07 -2.83 5.22
C LEU A 156 -11.84 -2.08 5.78
N CYS A 157 -12.02 -0.84 6.24
CA CYS A 157 -10.95 -0.08 6.89
C CYS A 157 -10.47 -0.77 8.17
N GLU A 158 -11.39 -1.23 9.03
CA GLU A 158 -11.05 -1.96 10.26
C GLU A 158 -10.31 -3.27 9.96
N GLU A 159 -10.74 -4.01 8.94
CA GLU A 159 -10.07 -5.23 8.49
C GLU A 159 -8.63 -4.96 8.04
N ILE A 160 -8.42 -3.92 7.22
CA ILE A 160 -7.08 -3.51 6.79
C ILE A 160 -6.23 -3.11 7.99
N ALA A 161 -6.79 -2.38 8.97
CA ALA A 161 -6.07 -1.95 10.16
C ALA A 161 -5.63 -3.14 11.04
N VAL A 162 -6.43 -4.20 11.12
CA VAL A 162 -6.04 -5.47 11.78
C VAL A 162 -4.90 -6.13 11.02
N LEU A 163 -5.03 -6.31 9.71
CA LEU A 163 -4.00 -6.94 8.88
C LEU A 163 -2.68 -6.15 8.89
N TYR A 164 -2.73 -4.82 8.81
CA TYR A 164 -1.55 -3.97 8.85
C TYR A 164 -0.78 -4.09 10.17
N ARG A 165 -1.49 -4.28 11.30
CA ARG A 165 -0.90 -4.50 12.62
C ARG A 165 -0.24 -5.87 12.77
N SER A 166 -0.64 -6.88 12.01
CA SER A 166 0.05 -8.18 12.03
C SER A 166 1.33 -8.21 11.17
N LEU A 167 1.49 -7.27 10.23
CA LEU A 167 2.65 -7.22 9.34
C LEU A 167 3.90 -6.68 10.03
N HIS A 168 5.02 -7.36 9.86
CA HIS A 168 6.33 -6.81 10.19
C HIS A 168 6.65 -5.64 9.25
N SER A 169 7.09 -4.51 9.80
CA SER A 169 7.46 -3.37 8.99
C SER A 169 8.70 -2.62 9.46
N THR A 170 9.40 -2.07 8.48
CA THR A 170 10.39 -1.01 8.66
C THR A 170 9.84 0.24 8.02
N GLU A 171 9.58 1.25 8.82
CA GLU A 171 8.90 2.46 8.36
C GLU A 171 9.81 3.67 8.58
N MET A 172 9.82 4.59 7.63
CA MET A 172 10.62 5.80 7.70
C MET A 172 9.76 7.02 7.46
N TRP A 173 9.70 7.87 8.47
CA TRP A 173 8.77 8.98 8.52
C TRP A 173 9.48 10.30 8.32
N ASN A 174 8.89 11.14 7.48
CA ASN A 174 9.28 12.53 7.43
C ASN A 174 8.83 13.23 8.72
N GLN A 175 9.67 14.10 9.29
CA GLN A 175 9.30 14.81 10.51
C GLN A 175 8.07 15.73 10.36
N GLU A 176 7.77 16.20 9.14
CA GLU A 176 6.68 17.14 8.85
C GLU A 176 5.33 16.44 8.59
N VAL A 177 5.23 15.11 8.76
CA VAL A 177 3.99 14.38 8.45
C VAL A 177 2.79 14.95 9.19
N MET A 178 2.91 15.29 10.48
CA MET A 178 1.78 15.84 11.25
C MET A 178 1.40 17.25 10.81
N LYS A 179 2.39 18.08 10.46
CA LYS A 179 2.14 19.42 9.91
C LYS A 179 1.31 19.35 8.63
N ASN A 180 1.68 18.46 7.70
CA ASN A 180 0.93 18.26 6.46
C ASN A 180 -0.54 17.88 6.72
N GLN A 181 -0.80 17.05 7.75
CA GLN A 181 -2.15 16.64 8.12
C GLN A 181 -2.97 17.79 8.70
N ARG A 182 -2.37 18.58 9.59
CA ARG A 182 -3.00 19.80 10.13
C ARG A 182 -3.32 20.77 9.01
N GLU A 183 -2.39 21.04 8.10
CA GLU A 183 -2.60 21.97 6.98
C GLU A 183 -3.80 21.56 6.12
N GLN A 184 -3.98 20.27 5.84
CA GLN A 184 -5.16 19.76 5.14
C GLN A 184 -6.46 20.06 5.92
N ILE A 185 -6.50 19.76 7.22
CA ILE A 185 -7.67 20.04 8.07
C ILE A 185 -7.97 21.54 8.10
N MET A 186 -6.95 22.37 8.33
CA MET A 186 -7.10 23.82 8.42
C MET A 186 -7.53 24.44 7.10
N TRP A 187 -7.06 23.93 5.97
CA TRP A 187 -7.49 24.37 4.64
C TRP A 187 -8.99 24.15 4.42
N TYR A 188 -9.49 22.94 4.70
CA TYR A 188 -10.92 22.64 4.54
C TYR A 188 -11.80 23.36 5.59
N TYR A 189 -11.27 23.61 6.79
CA TYR A 189 -11.91 24.48 7.76
C TYR A 189 -12.02 25.93 7.25
N GLY A 190 -10.93 26.48 6.69
CA GLY A 190 -10.93 27.82 6.10
C GLY A 190 -11.90 27.97 4.91
N LEU A 191 -12.12 26.90 4.16
CA LEU A 191 -13.15 26.81 3.11
C LEU A 191 -14.58 26.65 3.65
N LYS A 192 -14.76 26.51 4.97
CA LYS A 192 -16.04 26.20 5.63
C LYS A 192 -16.66 24.86 5.18
N ALA A 193 -15.82 23.96 4.67
CA ALA A 193 -16.23 22.60 4.31
C ALA A 193 -16.40 21.68 5.53
N ILE A 194 -15.75 22.05 6.65
CA ILE A 194 -15.92 21.45 7.97
C ILE A 194 -16.13 22.55 9.01
N SER A 195 -16.85 22.23 10.07
CA SER A 195 -17.09 23.09 11.23
C SER A 195 -15.88 23.17 12.16
N ALA A 196 -15.88 24.13 13.09
CA ALA A 196 -14.85 24.22 14.13
C ALA A 196 -14.83 22.97 15.02
N ALA A 197 -15.99 22.43 15.37
CA ALA A 197 -16.09 21.20 16.16
C ALA A 197 -15.49 19.99 15.43
N GLU A 198 -15.73 19.87 14.12
CA GLU A 198 -15.13 18.80 13.30
C GLU A 198 -13.62 18.98 13.14
N ARG A 199 -13.13 20.21 12.94
CA ARG A 199 -11.70 20.54 12.95
C ARG A 199 -11.05 20.09 14.26
N ASP A 200 -11.60 20.52 15.39
CA ASP A 200 -11.03 20.22 16.72
C ASP A 200 -11.04 18.72 16.99
N ARG A 201 -12.12 18.04 16.59
CA ARG A 201 -12.20 16.58 16.72
C ARG A 201 -11.15 15.87 15.84
N LEU A 202 -10.96 16.30 14.60
CA LEU A 202 -9.96 15.70 13.70
C LEU A 202 -8.53 15.92 14.20
N LEU A 203 -8.22 17.12 14.72
CA LEU A 203 -6.91 17.40 15.34
C LEU A 203 -6.68 16.56 16.60
N ALA A 204 -7.70 16.41 17.45
CA ALA A 204 -7.63 15.51 18.60
C ALA A 204 -7.36 14.06 18.19
N ILE A 205 -8.02 13.57 17.13
CA ILE A 205 -7.79 12.22 16.59
C ILE A 205 -6.34 12.05 16.09
N LEU A 206 -5.73 13.07 15.45
CA LEU A 206 -4.32 13.01 15.08
C LEU A 206 -3.41 12.89 16.31
N GLY A 207 -3.75 13.58 17.40
CA GLY A 207 -3.06 13.45 18.69
C GLY A 207 -3.21 12.05 19.31
N GLU A 208 -4.41 11.47 19.26
CA GLU A 208 -4.68 10.09 19.70
C GLU A 208 -3.83 9.10 18.89
N ILE A 209 -3.81 9.23 17.55
CA ILE A 209 -2.97 8.42 16.66
C ILE A 209 -1.49 8.55 17.04
N LEU A 210 -1.01 9.77 17.26
CA LEU A 210 0.39 10.04 17.62
C LEU A 210 0.82 9.27 18.88
N VAL A 211 -0.05 9.21 19.89
CA VAL A 211 0.19 8.46 21.15
C VAL A 211 0.32 6.96 20.87
N ASP A 212 -0.56 6.39 20.04
CA ASP A 212 -0.47 4.97 19.67
C ASP A 212 0.87 4.63 19.01
N TYR A 213 1.37 5.51 18.12
CA TYR A 213 2.66 5.32 17.47
C TYR A 213 3.84 5.48 18.41
N GLN A 214 3.75 6.40 19.36
CA GLN A 214 4.76 6.52 20.40
C GLN A 214 4.84 5.23 21.23
N ASN A 215 3.70 4.62 21.53
CA ASN A 215 3.64 3.34 22.23
C ASN A 215 4.26 2.22 21.38
N TRP A 216 3.87 2.11 20.11
CA TRP A 216 4.40 1.07 19.21
C TRP A 216 5.89 1.22 18.96
N ALA A 217 6.38 2.45 18.76
CA ALA A 217 7.79 2.74 18.64
C ALA A 217 8.53 2.36 19.93
N THR A 218 7.97 2.66 21.11
CA THR A 218 8.61 2.34 22.39
C THR A 218 8.76 0.84 22.61
N VAL A 219 7.79 0.03 22.22
CA VAL A 219 7.84 -1.44 22.39
C VAL A 219 8.43 -2.17 21.18
N GLY A 220 8.60 -1.48 20.05
CA GLY A 220 9.08 -2.06 18.79
C GLY A 220 8.07 -2.98 18.09
N ASN A 221 6.78 -2.89 18.42
CA ASN A 221 5.71 -3.72 17.86
C ASN A 221 4.43 -2.91 17.66
N LYS A 222 3.65 -3.24 16.63
CA LYS A 222 2.37 -2.63 16.30
C LYS A 222 1.23 -3.65 16.36
N GLY A 223 0.96 -4.20 17.54
CA GLY A 223 0.16 -5.41 17.67
C GLY A 223 1.07 -6.64 17.56
N ASP A 224 0.71 -7.60 16.71
CA ASP A 224 1.51 -8.83 16.53
C ASP A 224 2.70 -8.63 15.57
N GLY A 225 2.69 -7.55 14.78
CA GLY A 225 3.74 -7.17 13.85
C GLY A 225 4.87 -6.43 14.55
N LYS A 226 6.10 -6.71 14.12
CA LYS A 226 7.30 -5.96 14.55
C LYS A 226 7.36 -4.61 13.83
N LEU A 227 7.82 -3.58 14.51
CA LEU A 227 7.96 -2.24 13.95
C LEU A 227 9.35 -1.66 14.23
N ASP A 228 10.10 -1.41 13.16
CA ASP A 228 11.26 -0.54 13.19
C ASP A 228 10.88 0.84 12.62
N LEU A 229 10.67 1.82 13.49
CA LEU A 229 10.27 3.17 13.10
C LEU A 229 11.48 4.10 13.04
N TYR A 230 11.76 4.61 11.85
CA TYR A 230 12.78 5.61 11.57
C TYR A 230 12.15 6.96 11.31
N VAL A 231 12.92 8.01 11.55
CA VAL A 231 12.55 9.39 11.24
C VAL A 231 13.65 10.09 10.47
N THR A 232 13.27 10.90 9.50
CA THR A 232 14.17 11.66 8.66
C THR A 232 13.65 13.06 8.38
N THR A 233 14.57 14.01 8.25
CA THR A 233 14.33 15.35 7.70
C THR A 233 14.67 15.40 6.21
N PHE A 234 15.50 14.45 5.75
CA PHE A 234 15.86 14.27 4.36
C PHE A 234 14.78 13.47 3.62
N ASN A 235 14.36 13.94 2.45
CA ASN A 235 13.25 13.33 1.71
C ASN A 235 13.51 13.36 0.21
N THR A 236 13.74 12.19 -0.37
CA THR A 236 13.86 11.98 -1.82
C THR A 236 12.84 10.98 -2.36
N MET A 237 12.12 10.27 -1.48
CA MET A 237 11.19 9.20 -1.84
C MET A 237 9.74 9.65 -1.73
N ASN A 238 8.86 9.07 -2.56
CA ASN A 238 7.41 9.30 -2.47
C ASN A 238 6.78 8.46 -1.37
N ASN A 239 5.54 8.81 -1.00
CA ASN A 239 4.72 7.95 -0.14
C ASN A 239 4.53 6.60 -0.79
N GLY A 240 4.93 5.54 -0.10
CA GLY A 240 4.81 4.20 -0.64
C GLY A 240 5.59 3.18 0.16
N GLY A 241 5.37 1.92 -0.18
CA GLY A 241 6.09 0.83 0.40
C GLY A 241 6.36 -0.30 -0.57
N LEU A 242 7.33 -1.12 -0.18
CA LEU A 242 7.69 -2.36 -0.83
C LEU A 242 7.36 -3.51 0.10
N LEU A 243 6.39 -4.31 -0.31
CA LEU A 243 5.99 -5.52 0.40
C LEU A 243 6.80 -6.70 -0.15
N THR A 244 7.59 -7.35 0.70
CA THR A 244 8.48 -8.44 0.30
C THR A 244 8.02 -9.76 0.90
N ILE A 245 7.90 -10.79 0.06
CA ILE A 245 7.48 -12.15 0.42
C ILE A 245 8.47 -13.14 -0.21
N GLY A 246 9.43 -13.62 0.57
CA GLY A 246 10.52 -14.45 0.05
C GLY A 246 11.29 -13.74 -1.07
N LYS A 247 11.17 -14.26 -2.30
CA LYS A 247 11.80 -13.67 -3.51
C LYS A 247 10.89 -12.68 -4.26
N HIS A 248 9.63 -12.58 -3.88
CA HIS A 248 8.67 -11.68 -4.52
C HIS A 248 8.65 -10.33 -3.82
N SER A 249 8.48 -9.27 -4.59
CA SER A 249 8.32 -7.92 -4.06
C SER A 249 7.23 -7.19 -4.83
N GLN A 250 6.36 -6.50 -4.12
CA GLN A 250 5.30 -5.67 -4.67
C GLN A 250 5.52 -4.23 -4.22
N LEU A 251 5.83 -3.35 -5.17
CA LEU A 251 5.90 -1.92 -4.93
C LEU A 251 4.49 -1.32 -4.95
N MET A 252 4.21 -0.44 -4.01
CA MET A 252 3.00 0.37 -3.93
C MET A 252 3.40 1.80 -3.63
N THR A 253 3.18 2.75 -4.53
CA THR A 253 3.59 4.16 -4.32
C THR A 253 2.54 5.12 -4.84
N ALA A 254 2.39 6.25 -4.15
CA ALA A 254 1.61 7.37 -4.63
C ALA A 254 2.36 8.04 -5.79
N LEU A 255 1.62 8.34 -6.87
CA LEU A 255 2.07 9.12 -8.02
C LEU A 255 1.68 10.60 -7.83
N SER A 256 0.42 10.87 -7.48
CA SER A 256 -0.08 12.22 -7.19
C SER A 256 -1.34 12.16 -6.32
N GLY A 257 -1.32 12.80 -5.15
CA GLY A 257 -2.44 12.70 -4.20
C GLY A 257 -2.77 11.23 -3.88
N VAL A 258 -4.00 10.80 -4.23
CA VAL A 258 -4.48 9.40 -4.11
C VAL A 258 -4.38 8.56 -5.38
N PHE A 259 -3.70 9.06 -6.40
CA PHE A 259 -3.30 8.21 -7.50
C PHE A 259 -2.21 7.27 -6.99
N PHE A 260 -2.57 6.01 -6.72
CA PHE A 260 -1.60 4.98 -6.38
C PHE A 260 -1.25 4.15 -7.60
N ILE A 261 0.03 3.79 -7.71
CA ILE A 261 0.51 2.80 -8.67
C ILE A 261 1.08 1.61 -7.89
N SER A 262 0.92 0.42 -8.46
CA SER A 262 1.54 -0.78 -7.92
C SER A 262 2.20 -1.61 -9.03
N SER A 263 3.32 -2.25 -8.73
CA SER A 263 4.07 -3.06 -9.69
C SER A 263 4.89 -4.14 -9.01
N ALA A 264 5.04 -5.29 -9.67
CA ALA A 264 5.92 -6.37 -9.25
C ALA A 264 7.25 -6.36 -10.02
N ASN A 265 7.54 -5.30 -10.78
CA ASN A 265 8.75 -5.20 -11.57
C ASN A 265 10.00 -5.24 -10.65
N PRO A 266 10.91 -6.21 -10.86
CA PRO A 266 12.06 -6.41 -9.97
C PRO A 266 13.04 -5.23 -9.98
N HIS A 267 13.16 -4.50 -11.08
CA HIS A 267 14.04 -3.33 -11.16
C HIS A 267 13.48 -2.15 -10.36
N LEU A 268 12.16 -1.97 -10.35
CA LEU A 268 11.53 -0.94 -9.51
C LEU A 268 11.62 -1.30 -8.02
N ALA A 269 11.41 -2.57 -7.69
CA ALA A 269 11.60 -3.06 -6.32
C ALA A 269 13.04 -2.85 -5.84
N GLU A 270 14.04 -3.15 -6.67
CA GLU A 270 15.45 -2.95 -6.31
C GLU A 270 15.81 -1.47 -6.18
N SER A 271 15.37 -0.63 -7.12
CA SER A 271 15.54 0.83 -7.04
C SER A 271 14.93 1.41 -5.76
N PHE A 272 13.73 0.96 -5.36
CA PHE A 272 13.14 1.35 -4.08
C PHE A 272 14.01 0.92 -2.90
N LYS A 273 14.51 -0.33 -2.87
CA LYS A 273 15.37 -0.83 -1.79
C LYS A 273 16.66 -0.01 -1.65
N GLU A 274 17.34 0.25 -2.77
CA GLU A 274 18.56 1.05 -2.80
C GLU A 274 18.32 2.45 -2.24
N GLN A 275 17.27 3.13 -2.70
CA GLN A 275 16.91 4.46 -2.18
C GLN A 275 16.50 4.43 -0.71
N PHE A 276 15.75 3.41 -0.29
CA PHE A 276 15.34 3.25 1.10
C PHE A 276 16.54 3.08 2.02
N VAL A 277 17.55 2.29 1.61
CA VAL A 277 18.81 2.13 2.36
C VAL A 277 19.59 3.43 2.44
N GLN A 278 19.68 4.18 1.33
CA GLN A 278 20.35 5.48 1.31
C GLN A 278 19.67 6.48 2.24
N GLN A 279 18.34 6.63 2.15
CA GLN A 279 17.56 7.49 3.03
C GLN A 279 17.70 7.09 4.50
N ARG A 280 17.72 5.79 4.79
CA ARG A 280 17.87 5.28 6.16
C ARG A 280 19.21 5.68 6.77
N SER A 281 20.27 5.84 5.97
CA SER A 281 21.58 6.27 6.47
C SER A 281 21.57 7.69 7.07
N ALA A 282 20.59 8.52 6.70
CA ALA A 282 20.36 9.87 7.24
C ALA A 282 19.22 9.92 8.28
N ALA A 283 18.64 8.77 8.64
CA ALA A 283 17.48 8.68 9.52
C ALA A 283 17.86 8.23 10.95
N THR A 284 17.04 8.61 11.92
CA THR A 284 17.16 8.18 13.32
C THR A 284 16.17 7.05 13.62
N LEU A 285 16.65 5.92 14.15
CA LEU A 285 15.81 4.80 14.58
C LEU A 285 15.17 5.10 15.94
N LEU A 286 13.87 5.34 15.97
CA LEU A 286 13.14 5.67 17.21
C LEU A 286 12.83 4.46 18.09
N SER A 287 12.64 3.29 17.49
CA SER A 287 12.29 2.10 18.25
C SER A 287 13.44 1.57 19.12
N GLN A 288 14.66 2.04 18.88
CA GLN A 288 15.85 1.63 19.64
C GLN A 288 16.63 2.82 20.23
N CYS A 289 16.15 4.06 20.07
CA CYS A 289 16.80 5.22 20.68
C CYS A 289 16.46 5.34 22.18
N ASN A 290 17.18 6.23 22.86
CA ASN A 290 16.91 6.52 24.27
C ASN A 290 15.52 7.17 24.46
N ALA A 291 14.95 7.01 25.66
CA ALA A 291 13.59 7.45 25.94
C ALA A 291 13.37 8.97 25.81
N LEU A 292 14.40 9.77 26.13
CA LEU A 292 14.32 11.23 26.04
C LEU A 292 14.20 11.68 24.58
N SER A 293 15.11 11.24 23.71
CA SER A 293 15.08 11.60 22.28
C SER A 293 13.81 11.14 21.58
N ARG A 294 13.27 9.98 21.95
CA ARG A 294 11.96 9.53 21.45
C ARG A 294 10.84 10.47 21.92
N ALA A 295 10.79 10.80 23.21
CA ALA A 295 9.77 11.68 23.75
C ALA A 295 9.84 13.10 23.15
N GLU A 296 11.04 13.65 22.96
CA GLU A 296 11.26 14.95 22.30
C GLU A 296 10.73 14.95 20.87
N PHE A 297 10.98 13.88 20.11
CA PHE A 297 10.49 13.76 18.75
C PHE A 297 8.95 13.71 18.68
N PHE A 298 8.31 12.85 19.48
CA PHE A 298 6.85 12.77 19.50
C PHE A 298 6.21 14.06 20.02
N ARG A 299 6.86 14.78 20.96
CA ARG A 299 6.42 16.11 21.38
C ARG A 299 6.49 17.12 20.24
N SER A 300 7.60 17.19 19.52
CA SER A 300 7.72 18.07 18.35
C SER A 300 6.65 17.79 17.29
N MET A 301 6.27 16.53 17.09
CA MET A 301 5.14 16.20 16.20
C MET A 301 3.78 16.61 16.76
N ALA A 302 3.61 16.58 18.08
CA ALA A 302 2.37 17.02 18.75
C ALA A 302 2.22 18.54 18.68
N ASP A 303 3.32 19.29 18.84
CA ASP A 303 3.35 20.75 18.75
C ASP A 303 2.83 21.22 17.37
N HIS A 304 3.09 20.45 16.31
CA HIS A 304 2.54 20.71 14.98
C HIS A 304 1.01 20.60 14.88
N LEU A 305 0.31 20.03 15.88
CA LEU A 305 -1.14 19.92 15.89
C LEU A 305 -1.82 21.08 16.64
N GLU A 306 -1.05 21.92 17.34
CA GLU A 306 -1.57 23.05 18.07
C GLU A 306 -2.16 24.12 17.13
N ILE A 307 -3.22 24.77 17.59
CA ILE A 307 -3.81 25.92 16.90
C ILE A 307 -3.16 27.16 17.51
N GLU A 308 -2.41 27.92 16.72
CA GLU A 308 -1.96 29.25 17.14
C GLU A 308 -3.19 30.14 17.26
N GLU A 309 -3.42 30.70 18.46
CA GLU A 309 -4.51 31.64 18.76
C GLU A 309 -4.35 32.99 18.06
#